data_AF-A0A1I2ZJS6-F1
#
_entry.id   AF-A0A1I2ZJS6-F1
#
_cell.length_a   1.000
_cell.length_b   1.000
_cell.length_c   1.000
_cell.angle_alpha   90.00
_cell.angle_beta   90.00
_cell.angle_gamma   90.00
#
_symmetry.space_group_name_H-M   'P 1'
#
loop_
_entity.id
_entity.type
_entity.pdbx_description
1 polymer ?
#
loop_
_entity_poly.entity_id
_entity_poly.type
_entity_poly.pdbx_seq_one_letter_code
_entity_poly.pdbx_strand_id
1 'polypeptide(L)'
;MIEHYYKKLKIGKVFYKDYKEIKADSHEAFLLELLKREFENREVVRKNRLLRAANFNVVKTFEKYDFGHIQVPPTITIEDITTVKFIDKKENLILYGPVGTGKSHCATAIGVEACNQGKLVRFFRTAALVNQLTDPKAQGELHRVMKQLEKTDLLICDEWGFIPFEKEGAQLLFQVASECYEKRSVIITTNLEFSRWNGIFYDEIMTAAIIDRLIHTVTC
;
A
#
# COMPACT_ATOMS: atom_id res chain seq x y z
N MET A 1 -6.24 2.01 41.45
CA MET A 1 -5.64 3.34 41.14
C MET A 1 -5.00 3.39 39.76
N ILE A 2 -4.04 2.50 39.42
CA ILE A 2 -3.41 2.46 38.07
C ILE A 2 -4.46 2.26 36.95
N GLU A 3 -5.48 1.43 37.21
CA GLU A 3 -6.58 1.18 36.26
C GLU A 3 -7.39 2.44 35.86
N HIS A 4 -7.41 3.47 36.71
CA HIS A 4 -8.12 4.71 36.41
C HIS A 4 -7.36 5.58 35.40
N TYR A 5 -6.03 5.66 35.55
CA TYR A 5 -5.19 6.56 34.77
C TYR A 5 -4.80 6.00 33.40
N TYR A 6 -4.64 4.67 33.24
CA TYR A 6 -4.23 4.12 31.95
C TYR A 6 -5.25 4.39 30.83
N LYS A 7 -6.56 4.33 31.13
CA LYS A 7 -7.62 4.66 30.17
C LYS A 7 -7.56 6.12 29.73
N LYS A 8 -7.34 7.04 30.68
CA LYS A 8 -7.21 8.48 30.40
C LYS A 8 -5.97 8.80 29.57
N LEU A 9 -4.87 8.10 29.83
CA LEU A 9 -3.62 8.23 29.08
C LEU A 9 -3.61 7.42 27.76
N LYS A 10 -4.72 6.73 27.44
CA LYS A 10 -4.85 5.85 26.25
C LYS A 10 -3.73 4.82 26.14
N ILE A 11 -3.28 4.32 27.27
CA ILE A 11 -2.23 3.29 27.35
C ILE A 11 -2.88 1.92 27.10
N GLY A 12 -2.17 1.04 26.39
CA GLY A 12 -2.67 -0.30 26.07
C GLY A 12 -2.88 -1.18 27.30
N LYS A 13 -3.79 -2.17 27.21
CA LYS A 13 -3.99 -3.11 28.34
C LYS A 13 -2.74 -3.91 28.67
N VAL A 14 -1.86 -4.11 27.69
CA VAL A 14 -0.58 -4.82 27.84
C VAL A 14 0.36 -4.14 28.84
N PHE A 15 0.27 -2.82 29.03
CA PHE A 15 1.14 -2.08 29.94
C PHE A 15 0.92 -2.40 31.42
N TYR A 16 -0.33 -2.64 31.82
CA TYR A 16 -0.66 -2.93 33.22
C TYR A 16 -1.01 -4.40 33.45
N LYS A 17 -1.22 -5.18 32.38
CA LYS A 17 -1.39 -6.62 32.52
C LYS A 17 -0.01 -7.22 32.85
N ASP A 18 0.04 -8.04 33.90
CA ASP A 18 1.23 -8.80 34.28
C ASP A 18 2.45 -7.92 34.63
N TYR A 19 2.27 -6.61 34.92
CA TYR A 19 3.39 -5.73 35.31
C TYR A 19 4.11 -6.21 36.57
N LYS A 20 3.37 -6.88 37.47
CA LYS A 20 3.91 -7.44 38.72
C LYS A 20 4.90 -8.58 38.48
N GLU A 21 4.91 -9.16 37.28
CA GLU A 21 5.84 -10.21 36.88
C GLU A 21 7.17 -9.64 36.39
N ILE A 22 7.27 -8.32 36.18
CA ILE A 22 8.52 -7.66 35.83
C ILE A 22 9.48 -7.77 37.01
N LYS A 23 10.54 -8.56 36.82
CA LYS A 23 11.69 -8.59 37.73
C LYS A 23 12.66 -7.50 37.30
N ALA A 24 12.93 -6.56 38.19
CA ALA A 24 13.85 -5.47 37.95
C ALA A 24 14.59 -5.11 39.25
N ASP A 25 15.87 -4.81 39.14
CA ASP A 25 16.76 -4.57 40.28
C ASP A 25 16.64 -3.14 40.84
N SER A 26 15.94 -2.24 40.12
CA SER A 26 15.71 -0.86 40.53
C SER A 26 14.36 -0.34 40.03
N HIS A 27 13.86 0.75 40.63
CA HIS A 27 12.65 1.44 40.16
C HIS A 27 12.80 1.97 38.73
N GLU A 28 13.99 2.43 38.37
CA GLU A 28 14.28 2.90 37.01
C GLU A 28 14.23 1.76 36.00
N ALA A 29 14.85 0.61 36.32
CA ALA A 29 14.82 -0.57 35.47
C ALA A 29 13.38 -1.10 35.30
N PHE A 30 12.59 -1.09 36.37
CA PHE A 30 11.17 -1.44 36.32
C PHE A 30 10.38 -0.51 35.39
N LEU A 31 10.55 0.81 35.56
CA LEU A 31 9.86 1.81 34.73
C LEU A 31 10.28 1.71 33.26
N LEU A 32 11.57 1.52 32.99
CA LEU A 32 12.09 1.35 31.64
C LEU A 32 11.46 0.14 30.94
N GLU A 33 11.41 -1.01 31.61
CA GLU A 33 10.79 -2.22 31.07
C GLU A 33 9.31 -2.04 30.78
N LEU A 34 8.59 -1.37 31.69
CA LEU A 34 7.18 -1.06 31.52
C LEU A 34 6.94 -0.14 30.31
N LEU A 35 7.78 0.89 30.12
CA LEU A 35 7.71 1.79 28.97
C LEU A 35 8.04 1.08 27.65
N LYS A 36 9.05 0.20 27.64
CA LYS A 36 9.40 -0.63 26.46
C LYS A 36 8.22 -1.48 26.00
N ARG A 37 7.56 -2.19 26.93
CA ARG A 37 6.39 -3.03 26.61
C ARG A 37 5.25 -2.23 25.98
N GLU A 38 4.95 -1.03 26.49
CA GLU A 38 3.92 -0.19 25.87
C GLU A 38 4.36 0.36 24.52
N PHE A 39 5.63 0.73 24.35
CA PHE A 39 6.16 1.16 23.07
C PHE A 39 6.01 0.05 22.01
N GLU A 40 6.44 -1.17 22.33
CA GLU A 40 6.30 -2.34 21.45
C GLU A 40 4.83 -2.65 21.14
N ASN A 41 3.97 -2.61 22.15
CA ASN A 41 2.53 -2.81 21.95
C ASN A 41 1.92 -1.73 21.03
N ARG A 42 2.32 -0.46 21.18
CA ARG A 42 1.88 0.62 20.28
C ARG A 42 2.34 0.40 18.86
N GLU A 43 3.58 -0.05 18.66
CA GLU A 43 4.10 -0.39 17.34
C GLU A 43 3.30 -1.52 16.70
N VAL A 44 3.01 -2.59 17.45
CA VAL A 44 2.17 -3.71 16.96
C VAL A 44 0.75 -3.23 16.60
N VAL A 45 0.11 -2.44 17.48
CA VAL A 45 -1.24 -1.90 17.22
C VAL A 45 -1.24 -0.98 16.00
N ARG A 46 -0.22 -0.14 15.85
CA ARG A 46 -0.05 0.76 14.70
C ARG A 46 0.09 -0.02 13.40
N LYS A 47 1.00 -1.00 13.33
CA LYS A 47 1.19 -1.88 12.16
C LYS A 47 -0.09 -2.63 11.79
N ASN A 48 -0.75 -3.26 12.77
CA ASN A 48 -2.01 -3.97 12.55
C ASN A 48 -3.12 -3.05 12.02
N ARG A 49 -3.21 -1.81 12.52
CA ARG A 49 -4.17 -0.83 12.00
C ARG A 49 -3.86 -0.47 10.55
N LEU A 50 -2.60 -0.26 10.20
CA LEU A 50 -2.19 0.07 8.83
C LEU A 50 -2.47 -1.09 7.87
N LEU A 51 -2.12 -2.33 8.24
CA LEU A 51 -2.40 -3.54 7.45
C LEU A 51 -3.89 -3.73 7.20
N ARG A 52 -4.73 -3.53 8.23
CA ARG A 52 -6.20 -3.57 8.08
C ARG A 52 -6.71 -2.48 7.16
N ALA A 53 -6.18 -1.26 7.31
CA ALA A 53 -6.59 -0.14 6.49
C ALA A 53 -6.18 -0.31 5.02
N ALA A 54 -5.06 -0.99 4.75
CA ALA A 54 -4.58 -1.26 3.41
C ALA A 54 -5.51 -2.15 2.59
N ASN A 55 -6.33 -2.99 3.24
CA ASN A 55 -7.37 -3.79 2.59
C ASN A 55 -6.84 -4.79 1.53
N PHE A 56 -5.74 -5.48 1.83
CA PHE A 56 -5.22 -6.55 0.97
C PHE A 56 -6.21 -7.73 0.90
N ASN A 57 -6.35 -8.34 -0.28
CA ASN A 57 -7.16 -9.56 -0.44
C ASN A 57 -6.63 -10.72 0.40
N VAL A 58 -5.31 -10.93 0.36
CA VAL A 58 -4.58 -11.93 1.16
C VAL A 58 -3.25 -11.31 1.54
N VAL A 59 -2.91 -11.31 2.82
CA VAL A 59 -1.61 -10.80 3.28
C VAL A 59 -0.50 -11.75 2.82
N LYS A 60 0.51 -11.19 2.15
CA LYS A 60 1.71 -11.88 1.68
C LYS A 60 2.93 -11.07 2.09
N THR A 61 4.01 -11.75 2.45
CA THR A 61 5.31 -11.15 2.79
C THR A 61 6.36 -11.61 1.77
N PHE A 62 7.57 -11.06 1.84
CA PHE A 62 8.69 -11.56 1.03
C PHE A 62 9.22 -12.92 1.51
N GLU A 63 8.70 -13.47 2.62
CA GLU A 63 9.06 -14.82 3.06
C GLU A 63 8.69 -15.83 1.97
N LYS A 64 9.69 -16.59 1.51
CA LYS A 64 9.57 -17.58 0.42
C LYS A 64 9.18 -16.98 -0.94
N TYR A 65 9.34 -15.67 -1.12
CA TYR A 65 9.19 -15.05 -2.43
C TYR A 65 10.48 -15.24 -3.23
N ASP A 66 10.38 -15.81 -4.43
CA ASP A 66 11.52 -16.07 -5.29
C ASP A 66 11.69 -14.91 -6.29
N PHE A 67 12.79 -14.19 -6.15
CA PHE A 67 13.17 -13.09 -7.05
C PHE A 67 13.94 -13.57 -8.30
N GLY A 68 14.30 -14.85 -8.40
CA GLY A 68 15.13 -15.38 -9.49
C GLY A 68 14.51 -15.26 -10.89
N HIS A 69 13.19 -15.11 -10.97
CA HIS A 69 12.46 -14.93 -12.22
C HIS A 69 12.07 -13.47 -12.52
N ILE A 70 12.49 -12.52 -11.67
CA ILE A 70 12.15 -11.11 -11.80
C ILE A 70 13.31 -10.38 -12.46
N GLN A 71 12.99 -9.64 -13.50
CA GLN A 71 13.90 -8.68 -14.09
C GLN A 71 13.57 -7.32 -13.50
N VAL A 72 14.61 -6.59 -13.09
CA VAL A 72 14.50 -5.20 -12.64
C VAL A 72 15.41 -4.36 -13.53
N PRO A 73 15.04 -3.11 -13.86
CA PRO A 73 15.87 -2.23 -14.67
C PRO A 73 17.14 -1.86 -13.88
N PRO A 74 18.17 -1.33 -14.56
CA PRO A 74 19.38 -0.85 -13.89
C PRO A 74 19.14 0.30 -12.89
N THR A 75 18.00 0.97 -12.98
CA THR A 75 17.66 2.15 -12.17
C THR A 75 17.15 1.82 -10.77
N ILE A 76 16.83 0.56 -10.47
CA ILE A 76 16.32 0.13 -9.16
C ILE A 76 16.87 -1.22 -8.77
N THR A 77 17.13 -1.42 -7.49
CA THR A 77 17.61 -2.70 -6.97
C THR A 77 16.48 -3.48 -6.30
N ILE A 78 16.64 -4.80 -6.18
CA ILE A 78 15.74 -5.64 -5.37
C ILE A 78 15.73 -5.15 -3.91
N GLU A 79 16.87 -4.65 -3.41
CA GLU A 79 16.93 -4.04 -2.07
C GLU A 79 16.03 -2.80 -1.98
N ASP A 80 16.03 -1.91 -2.97
CA ASP A 80 15.15 -0.72 -2.97
C ASP A 80 13.66 -1.09 -2.97
N ILE A 81 13.29 -2.17 -3.68
CA ILE A 81 11.94 -2.70 -3.71
C ILE A 81 11.56 -3.30 -2.34
N THR A 82 12.42 -4.17 -1.81
CA THR A 82 12.16 -4.89 -0.54
C THR A 82 12.22 -3.98 0.67
N THR A 83 13.03 -2.94 0.65
CA THR A 83 13.11 -1.92 1.72
C THR A 83 12.14 -0.76 1.49
N VAL A 84 11.40 -0.78 0.37
CA VAL A 84 10.39 0.21 -0.02
C VAL A 84 10.89 1.67 -0.07
N LYS A 85 12.19 1.87 -0.35
CA LYS A 85 12.85 3.18 -0.45
C LYS A 85 12.32 4.01 -1.62
N PHE A 86 11.87 3.37 -2.68
CA PHE A 86 11.27 4.03 -3.85
C PHE A 86 10.04 4.88 -3.46
N ILE A 87 9.32 4.50 -2.40
CA ILE A 87 8.15 5.25 -1.90
C ILE A 87 8.54 6.66 -1.41
N ASP A 88 9.73 6.80 -0.84
CA ASP A 88 10.21 8.08 -0.31
C ASP A 88 10.59 9.04 -1.46
N LYS A 89 10.95 8.49 -2.62
CA LYS A 89 11.22 9.23 -3.86
C LYS A 89 9.98 9.48 -4.72
N LYS A 90 8.80 9.00 -4.29
CA LYS A 90 7.55 9.02 -5.07
C LYS A 90 7.65 8.28 -6.41
N GLU A 91 8.53 7.28 -6.47
CA GLU A 91 8.70 6.42 -7.62
C GLU A 91 7.52 5.44 -7.74
N ASN A 92 7.18 5.05 -8.96
CA ASN A 92 6.13 4.07 -9.24
C ASN A 92 6.76 2.72 -9.56
N LEU A 93 6.00 1.64 -9.41
CA LEU A 93 6.41 0.31 -9.87
C LEU A 93 5.33 -0.27 -10.75
N ILE A 94 5.69 -0.66 -11.96
CA ILE A 94 4.79 -1.37 -12.85
C ILE A 94 5.31 -2.79 -12.96
N LEU A 95 4.65 -3.73 -12.29
CA LEU A 95 4.98 -5.14 -12.34
C LEU A 95 4.27 -5.75 -13.54
N TYR A 96 5.04 -6.09 -14.58
CA TYR A 96 4.53 -6.65 -15.83
C TYR A 96 4.95 -8.11 -16.01
N GLY A 97 4.06 -8.93 -16.58
CA GLY A 97 4.39 -10.29 -17.01
C GLY A 97 3.20 -11.26 -17.04
N PRO A 98 3.42 -12.51 -17.49
CA PRO A 98 2.37 -13.53 -17.60
C PRO A 98 1.64 -13.82 -16.29
N VAL A 99 0.43 -14.37 -16.36
CA VAL A 99 -0.32 -14.81 -15.17
C VAL A 99 0.48 -15.88 -14.40
N GLY A 100 0.42 -15.86 -13.07
CA GLY A 100 1.09 -16.86 -12.23
C GLY A 100 2.56 -16.55 -11.87
N THR A 101 3.12 -15.44 -12.33
CA THR A 101 4.52 -15.01 -12.06
C THR A 101 4.72 -14.30 -10.71
N GLY A 102 3.71 -14.27 -9.84
CA GLY A 102 3.84 -13.70 -8.49
C GLY A 102 3.77 -12.17 -8.40
N LYS A 103 3.35 -11.43 -9.44
CA LYS A 103 3.22 -9.96 -9.42
C LYS A 103 2.36 -9.45 -8.26
N SER A 104 1.16 -10.00 -8.08
CA SER A 104 0.25 -9.62 -6.99
C SER A 104 0.82 -9.97 -5.61
N HIS A 105 1.60 -11.06 -5.51
CA HIS A 105 2.34 -11.39 -4.28
C HIS A 105 3.38 -10.33 -3.99
N CYS A 106 4.22 -9.98 -4.96
CA CYS A 106 5.24 -8.94 -4.82
C CYS A 106 4.64 -7.59 -4.39
N ALA A 107 3.62 -7.12 -5.11
CA ALA A 107 2.93 -5.87 -4.79
C ALA A 107 2.36 -5.88 -3.36
N THR A 108 1.77 -7.00 -2.95
CA THR A 108 1.25 -7.16 -1.59
C THR A 108 2.37 -7.17 -0.55
N ALA A 109 3.48 -7.89 -0.81
CA ALA A 109 4.63 -7.95 0.09
C ALA A 109 5.28 -6.58 0.29
N ILE A 110 5.41 -5.80 -0.79
CA ILE A 110 5.83 -4.39 -0.74
C ILE A 110 4.86 -3.59 0.13
N GLY A 111 3.54 -3.72 -0.08
CA GLY A 111 2.54 -3.02 0.72
C GLY A 111 2.55 -3.40 2.20
N VAL A 112 2.81 -4.67 2.53
CA VAL A 112 2.93 -5.15 3.92
C VAL A 112 4.17 -4.55 4.57
N GLU A 113 5.30 -4.53 3.86
CA GLU A 113 6.54 -3.95 4.37
C GLU A 113 6.42 -2.42 4.55
N ALA A 114 5.78 -1.73 3.61
CA ALA A 114 5.45 -0.32 3.76
C ALA A 114 4.58 -0.07 5.01
N CYS A 115 3.55 -0.89 5.25
CA CYS A 115 2.76 -0.81 6.50
C CYS A 115 3.61 -1.05 7.75
N ASN A 116 4.56 -1.99 7.72
CA ASN A 116 5.48 -2.27 8.82
C ASN A 116 6.39 -1.08 9.14
N GLN A 117 6.83 -0.35 8.11
CA GLN A 117 7.60 0.88 8.24
C GLN A 117 6.73 2.10 8.57
N GLY A 118 5.41 1.94 8.60
CA GLY A 118 4.48 2.99 8.99
C GLY A 118 3.86 3.82 7.90
N LYS A 119 4.09 3.45 6.64
CA LYS A 119 3.52 4.10 5.47
C LYS A 119 2.04 3.69 5.34
N LEU A 120 1.21 4.64 4.92
CA LEU A 120 -0.22 4.46 4.68
C LEU A 120 -0.42 3.86 3.29
N VAL A 121 -0.84 2.60 3.23
CA VAL A 121 -1.06 1.88 1.98
C VAL A 121 -2.56 1.73 1.69
N ARG A 122 -2.93 1.67 0.41
CA ARG A 122 -4.22 1.15 -0.05
C ARG A 122 -4.06 0.19 -1.21
N PHE A 123 -4.77 -0.91 -1.14
CA PHE A 123 -4.82 -1.94 -2.17
C PHE A 123 -6.22 -1.97 -2.79
N PHE A 124 -6.27 -2.00 -4.11
CA PHE A 124 -7.47 -2.24 -4.89
C PHE A 124 -7.19 -3.23 -6.01
N ARG A 125 -8.15 -4.13 -6.27
CA ARG A 125 -8.28 -4.66 -7.62
C ARG A 125 -8.79 -3.53 -8.51
N THR A 126 -8.12 -3.30 -9.64
CA THR A 126 -8.41 -2.16 -10.52
C THR A 126 -9.89 -2.15 -10.96
N ALA A 127 -10.45 -3.32 -11.32
CA ALA A 127 -11.86 -3.43 -11.66
C ALA A 127 -12.82 -3.12 -10.50
N ALA A 128 -12.47 -3.49 -9.27
CA ALA A 128 -13.27 -3.17 -8.09
C ALA A 128 -13.25 -1.67 -7.78
N LEU A 129 -12.09 -1.03 -7.97
CA LEU A 129 -11.96 0.43 -7.85
C LEU A 129 -12.85 1.14 -8.87
N VAL A 130 -12.77 0.76 -10.15
CA VAL A 130 -13.62 1.34 -11.19
C VAL A 130 -15.10 1.19 -10.84
N ASN A 131 -15.54 -0.02 -10.50
CA ASN A 131 -16.93 -0.29 -10.13
C ASN A 131 -17.38 0.55 -8.93
N GLN A 132 -16.53 0.75 -7.93
CA GLN A 132 -16.83 1.61 -6.78
C GLN A 132 -17.00 3.07 -7.20
N LEU A 133 -16.21 3.54 -8.17
CA LEU A 133 -16.23 4.93 -8.64
C LEU A 133 -17.39 5.21 -9.62
N THR A 134 -17.83 4.20 -10.36
CA THR A 134 -18.92 4.33 -11.35
C THR A 134 -20.31 4.01 -10.79
N ASP A 135 -20.44 3.48 -9.56
CA ASP A 135 -21.73 3.08 -9.01
C ASP A 135 -22.67 4.31 -8.86
N PRO A 136 -23.77 4.39 -9.64
CA PRO A 136 -24.67 5.53 -9.61
C PRO A 136 -25.42 5.69 -8.28
N LYS A 137 -25.53 4.60 -7.49
CA LYS A 137 -26.13 4.61 -6.15
C LYS A 137 -25.18 5.17 -5.10
N ALA A 138 -23.90 5.32 -5.44
CA ALA A 138 -22.84 5.69 -4.55
C ALA A 138 -22.47 7.18 -4.68
N GLN A 139 -23.49 8.06 -4.68
CA GLN A 139 -23.28 9.51 -4.73
C GLN A 139 -22.27 9.94 -3.64
N GLY A 140 -21.14 10.51 -4.08
CA GLY A 140 -20.07 10.99 -3.20
C GLY A 140 -18.93 10.00 -2.92
N GLU A 141 -18.96 8.77 -3.45
CA GLU A 141 -17.86 7.82 -3.27
C GLU A 141 -16.57 8.27 -3.95
N LEU A 142 -16.63 8.90 -5.13
CA LEU A 142 -15.43 9.46 -5.76
C LEU A 142 -14.70 10.41 -4.81
N HIS A 143 -15.38 11.41 -4.26
CA HIS A 143 -14.76 12.37 -3.32
C HIS A 143 -14.17 11.68 -2.09
N ARG A 144 -14.86 10.67 -1.56
CA ARG A 144 -14.39 9.89 -0.43
C ARG A 144 -13.13 9.10 -0.77
N VAL A 145 -13.10 8.42 -1.92
CA VAL A 145 -11.95 7.68 -2.41
C VAL A 145 -10.79 8.63 -2.65
N MET A 146 -10.99 9.76 -3.33
CA MET A 146 -9.94 10.76 -3.55
C MET A 146 -9.36 11.28 -2.23
N LYS A 147 -10.19 11.64 -1.24
CA LYS A 147 -9.74 12.02 0.11
C LYS A 147 -8.99 10.92 0.86
N GLN A 148 -9.32 9.66 0.60
CA GLN A 148 -8.62 8.53 1.19
C GLN A 148 -7.25 8.36 0.54
N LEU A 149 -7.18 8.42 -0.79
CA LEU A 149 -5.94 8.40 -1.57
C LEU A 149 -5.04 9.58 -1.21
N GLU A 150 -5.61 10.74 -0.90
CA GLU A 150 -4.83 11.92 -0.51
C GLU A 150 -3.88 11.66 0.65
N LYS A 151 -4.27 10.75 1.55
CA LYS A 151 -3.54 10.41 2.77
C LYS A 151 -2.61 9.21 2.62
N THR A 152 -2.64 8.51 1.49
CA THR A 152 -1.79 7.33 1.28
C THR A 152 -0.41 7.72 0.80
N ASP A 153 0.59 7.00 1.28
CA ASP A 153 1.95 7.02 0.76
C ASP A 153 2.09 6.11 -0.48
N LEU A 154 1.32 5.01 -0.51
CA LEU A 154 1.35 4.00 -1.56
C LEU A 154 -0.07 3.56 -1.97
N LEU A 155 -0.36 3.63 -3.26
CA LEU A 155 -1.52 3.02 -3.89
C LEU A 155 -1.10 1.77 -4.66
N ILE A 156 -1.81 0.65 -4.48
CA ILE A 156 -1.60 -0.59 -5.22
C ILE A 156 -2.85 -0.88 -6.04
N CYS A 157 -2.70 -0.92 -7.36
CA CYS A 157 -3.73 -1.29 -8.33
C CYS A 157 -3.37 -2.64 -8.96
N ASP A 158 -4.01 -3.69 -8.47
CA ASP A 158 -3.81 -5.07 -8.94
C ASP A 158 -4.69 -5.38 -10.16
N GLU A 159 -4.22 -6.28 -11.03
CA GLU A 159 -4.94 -6.79 -12.21
C GLU A 159 -5.36 -5.68 -13.20
N TRP A 160 -4.46 -4.72 -13.43
CA TRP A 160 -4.70 -3.60 -14.33
C TRP A 160 -4.88 -4.05 -15.78
N GLY A 161 -6.00 -3.65 -16.37
CA GLY A 161 -6.36 -3.98 -17.74
C GLY A 161 -6.84 -5.42 -17.96
N PHE A 162 -7.11 -6.18 -16.89
CA PHE A 162 -7.64 -7.54 -17.02
C PHE A 162 -9.06 -7.58 -17.60
N ILE A 163 -9.87 -6.54 -17.33
CA ILE A 163 -11.24 -6.39 -17.83
C ILE A 163 -11.32 -5.06 -18.58
N PRO A 164 -11.95 -4.99 -19.76
CA PRO A 164 -12.23 -3.72 -20.41
C PRO A 164 -13.15 -2.87 -19.53
N PHE A 165 -12.75 -1.62 -19.27
CA PHE A 165 -13.57 -0.65 -18.56
C PHE A 165 -14.44 0.10 -19.54
N GLU A 166 -15.61 0.56 -19.12
CA GLU A 166 -16.37 1.58 -19.86
C GLU A 166 -15.62 2.92 -19.89
N LYS A 167 -15.96 3.80 -20.85
CA LYS A 167 -15.28 5.10 -21.04
C LYS A 167 -15.22 5.93 -19.76
N GLU A 168 -16.32 5.96 -19.00
CA GLU A 168 -16.39 6.67 -17.72
C GLU A 168 -15.42 6.08 -16.68
N GLY A 169 -15.35 4.76 -16.58
CA GLY A 169 -14.41 4.07 -15.69
C GLY A 169 -12.94 4.36 -16.02
N ALA A 170 -12.60 4.42 -17.31
CA ALA A 170 -11.27 4.79 -17.78
C ALA A 170 -10.92 6.24 -17.41
N GLN A 171 -11.86 7.18 -17.56
CA GLN A 171 -11.67 8.59 -17.15
C GLN A 171 -11.47 8.73 -15.63
N LEU A 172 -12.19 7.95 -14.83
CA LEU A 172 -12.05 7.95 -13.37
C LEU A 172 -10.70 7.36 -12.93
N LEU A 173 -10.23 6.29 -13.57
CA LEU A 173 -8.87 5.77 -13.34
C LEU A 173 -7.80 6.80 -13.73
N PHE A 174 -7.99 7.52 -14.84
CA PHE A 174 -7.11 8.61 -15.23
C PHE A 174 -7.04 9.69 -14.15
N GLN A 175 -8.17 10.08 -13.58
CA GLN A 175 -8.23 11.05 -12.49
C GLN A 175 -7.49 10.55 -11.24
N VAL A 176 -7.65 9.29 -10.87
CA VAL A 176 -6.91 8.66 -9.75
C VAL A 176 -5.41 8.68 -9.99
N ALA A 177 -4.95 8.26 -11.17
CA ALA A 177 -3.53 8.25 -11.52
C ALA A 177 -2.95 9.68 -11.51
N SER A 178 -3.70 10.64 -12.03
CA SER A 178 -3.31 12.05 -12.07
C SER A 178 -3.17 12.66 -10.67
N GLU A 179 -4.02 12.29 -9.72
CA GLU A 179 -3.86 12.76 -8.33
C GLU A 179 -2.70 12.09 -7.59
N CYS A 180 -2.24 10.93 -8.04
CA CYS A 180 -1.07 10.28 -7.45
C CYS A 180 0.24 10.86 -7.98
N TYR A 181 0.26 11.30 -9.24
CA TYR A 181 1.45 11.79 -9.93
C TYR A 181 2.27 12.79 -9.09
N GLU A 182 3.57 12.50 -8.95
CA GLU A 182 4.59 13.23 -8.16
C GLU A 182 4.28 13.44 -6.65
N LYS A 183 3.12 12.99 -6.18
CA LYS A 183 2.70 13.14 -4.78
C LYS A 183 2.80 11.81 -4.02
N ARG A 184 2.56 10.69 -4.71
CA ARG A 184 2.36 9.35 -4.13
C ARG A 184 2.91 8.29 -5.05
N SER A 185 3.44 7.22 -4.47
CA SER A 185 3.87 6.07 -5.24
C SER A 185 2.69 5.19 -5.61
N VAL A 186 2.72 4.65 -6.82
CA VAL A 186 1.73 3.72 -7.34
C VAL A 186 2.42 2.42 -7.74
N ILE A 187 1.86 1.29 -7.31
CA ILE A 187 2.19 -0.03 -7.84
C ILE A 187 1.05 -0.48 -8.74
N ILE A 188 1.38 -0.88 -9.96
CA ILE A 188 0.45 -1.50 -10.89
C ILE A 188 0.91 -2.92 -11.16
N THR A 189 -0.01 -3.89 -11.13
CA THR A 189 0.26 -5.22 -11.68
C THR A 189 -0.52 -5.40 -12.97
N THR A 190 0.13 -5.87 -14.02
CA THR A 190 -0.54 -6.11 -15.30
C THR A 190 0.07 -7.28 -16.06
N ASN A 191 -0.75 -7.94 -16.88
CA ASN A 191 -0.31 -8.89 -17.90
C ASN A 191 -0.36 -8.29 -19.31
N LEU A 192 -0.70 -7.01 -19.45
CA LEU A 192 -0.77 -6.30 -20.72
C LEU A 192 0.45 -5.41 -20.93
N GLU A 193 1.02 -5.53 -22.13
CA GLU A 193 2.05 -4.60 -22.62
C GLU A 193 1.45 -3.20 -22.75
N PHE A 194 2.26 -2.15 -22.56
CA PHE A 194 1.84 -0.75 -22.68
C PHE A 194 1.15 -0.45 -24.02
N SER A 195 1.61 -1.05 -25.12
CA SER A 195 1.00 -0.92 -26.45
C SER A 195 -0.49 -1.33 -26.48
N ARG A 196 -0.91 -2.23 -25.57
CA ARG A 196 -2.29 -2.72 -25.46
C ARG A 196 -3.15 -1.90 -24.52
N TRP A 197 -2.59 -0.91 -23.83
CA TRP A 197 -3.35 -0.05 -22.91
C TRP A 197 -4.29 0.91 -23.65
N ASN A 198 -4.09 1.11 -24.97
CA ASN A 198 -5.05 1.84 -25.82
C ASN A 198 -6.46 1.23 -25.76
N GLY A 199 -6.57 -0.10 -25.61
CA GLY A 199 -7.85 -0.79 -25.44
C GLY A 199 -8.51 -0.55 -24.07
N ILE A 200 -7.79 0.03 -23.11
CA ILE A 200 -8.28 0.36 -21.76
C ILE A 200 -8.79 1.82 -21.72
N PHE A 201 -8.03 2.76 -22.28
CA PHE A 201 -8.31 4.20 -22.19
C PHE A 201 -8.99 4.80 -23.42
N TYR A 202 -9.39 3.96 -24.38
CA TYR A 202 -10.20 4.29 -25.57
C TYR A 202 -9.58 5.28 -26.57
N ASP A 203 -8.60 6.10 -26.18
CA ASP A 203 -7.84 6.95 -27.08
C ASP A 203 -6.33 6.94 -26.75
N GLU A 204 -5.51 7.18 -27.77
CA GLU A 204 -4.05 7.15 -27.67
C GLU A 204 -3.49 8.29 -26.82
N ILE A 205 -4.20 9.43 -26.76
CA ILE A 205 -3.74 10.63 -26.06
C ILE A 205 -3.80 10.41 -24.55
N MET A 206 -4.92 9.90 -24.04
CA MET A 206 -5.16 9.57 -22.64
C MET A 206 -4.24 8.44 -22.20
N THR A 207 -4.05 7.43 -23.05
CA THR A 207 -3.12 6.34 -22.79
C THR A 207 -1.69 6.86 -22.66
N ALA A 208 -1.21 7.63 -23.64
CA ALA A 208 0.13 8.23 -23.60
C ALA A 208 0.30 9.13 -22.37
N ALA A 209 -0.72 9.91 -22.02
CA ALA A 209 -0.68 10.81 -20.87
C ALA A 209 -0.66 10.06 -19.52
N ILE A 210 -1.31 8.89 -19.40
CA ILE A 210 -1.19 8.02 -18.22
C ILE A 210 0.17 7.37 -18.17
N ILE A 211 0.63 6.82 -19.30
CA ILE A 211 1.92 6.15 -19.39
C ILE A 211 3.02 7.11 -18.99
N ASP A 212 3.00 8.35 -19.49
CA ASP A 212 3.94 9.40 -19.12
C ASP A 212 3.94 9.62 -17.60
N ARG A 213 2.77 9.84 -16.98
CA ARG A 213 2.65 10.04 -15.53
C ARG A 213 3.12 8.83 -14.70
N LEU A 214 2.90 7.61 -15.18
CA LEU A 214 3.28 6.40 -14.45
C LEU A 214 4.77 6.07 -14.62
N ILE A 215 5.31 6.19 -15.84
CA ILE A 215 6.66 5.80 -16.24
C ILE A 215 7.72 6.84 -15.89
N HIS A 216 7.34 8.12 -15.71
CA HIS A 216 8.28 9.18 -15.34
C HIS A 216 9.07 8.89 -14.05
N THR A 217 8.75 7.79 -13.34
CA THR A 217 9.25 7.49 -12.00
C THR A 217 9.63 6.02 -11.77
N VAL A 218 10.18 5.31 -12.78
CA VAL A 218 10.79 3.94 -12.73
C VAL A 218 9.84 2.77 -13.12
N THR A 219 10.34 1.80 -13.91
CA THR A 219 9.58 0.64 -14.46
C THR A 219 10.30 -0.67 -14.17
N CYS A 220 9.67 -1.66 -13.52
CA CYS A 220 10.28 -2.96 -13.17
C CYS A 220 9.85 -4.11 -14.10
#